data_AF-C1E6M2-F1
#
_entry.id   AF-C1E6M2-F1
#
_cell.length_a   1.000
_cell.length_b   1.000
_cell.length_c   1.000
_cell.angle_alpha   90.00
_cell.angle_beta   90.00
_cell.angle_gamma   90.00
#
_symmetry.space_group_name_H-M   'P 1'
#
loop_
_entity.id
_entity.type
_entity.pdbx_description
1 polymer ?
#
loop_
_entity_poly.entity_id
_entity_poly.type
_entity_poly.pdbx_seq_one_letter_code
_entity_poly.pdbx_strand_id
1 'polypeptide(L)'
;MSKAIAKMFEPMFAAFAKRYQGWVGAELSKYGLRYDDLLDETMNLDVAEALKRLPQEERDLRMQRLKRAMDLSMKHVYLDAEMQKKQTPFKWYIKPVLEEVEAERDERAALGTGQPYNRQIP
;
A
#
# COMPACT_ATOMS: atom_id res chain seq x y z
N MET A 1 5.45 17.79 19.09
CA MET A 1 6.04 19.00 18.44
C MET A 1 4.96 20.05 18.28
N SER A 2 5.24 21.33 18.50
CA SER A 2 4.25 22.38 18.30
C SER A 2 3.88 22.49 16.81
N LYS A 3 2.59 22.66 16.50
CA LYS A 3 2.10 22.80 15.11
C LYS A 3 2.80 23.93 14.34
N ALA A 4 3.26 24.96 15.05
CA ALA A 4 4.03 26.07 14.49
C ALA A 4 5.42 25.65 13.97
N ILE A 5 6.14 24.81 14.73
CA ILE A 5 7.44 24.27 14.29
C ILE A 5 7.25 23.35 13.08
N ALA A 6 6.22 22.49 13.09
CA ALA A 6 5.92 21.64 11.93
C ALA A 6 5.64 22.46 10.66
N LYS A 7 4.86 23.53 10.77
CA LYS A 7 4.53 24.43 9.64
C LYS A 7 5.74 25.19 9.10
N MET A 8 6.71 25.52 9.95
CA MET A 8 7.95 26.18 9.54
C MET A 8 8.86 25.26 8.71
N PHE A 9 8.88 23.96 9.00
CA PHE A 9 9.67 22.97 8.26
C PHE A 9 8.89 22.23 7.15
N GLU A 10 7.59 22.49 7.02
CA GLU A 10 6.70 21.91 6.01
C GLU A 10 7.24 21.94 4.57
N PRO A 11 7.75 23.07 4.03
CA PRO A 11 8.26 23.09 2.65
C PRO A 11 9.51 22.22 2.48
N MET A 12 10.35 22.14 3.52
CA MET A 12 11.52 21.29 3.54
C MET A 12 11.12 19.81 3.53
N PHE A 13 10.20 19.41 4.42
CA PHE A 13 9.68 18.05 4.45
C PHE A 13 8.97 17.66 3.16
N ALA A 14 8.20 18.56 2.56
CA ALA A 14 7.55 18.33 1.28
C ALA A 14 8.57 18.07 0.15
N ALA A 15 9.66 18.83 0.11
CA ALA A 15 10.74 18.61 -0.86
C ALA A 15 11.42 17.25 -0.66
N PHE A 16 11.72 16.87 0.60
CA PHE A 16 12.28 15.56 0.91
C PHE A 16 11.32 14.42 0.59
N ALA A 17 10.04 14.57 0.91
CA ALA A 17 8.99 13.58 0.62
C ALA A 17 8.86 13.33 -0.89
N LYS A 18 8.89 14.39 -1.72
CA LYS A 18 8.83 14.24 -3.17
C LYS A 18 10.02 13.45 -3.73
N ARG A 19 11.24 13.71 -3.23
CA ARG A 19 12.43 12.97 -3.64
C ARG A 19 12.35 11.50 -3.22
N TYR A 20 11.95 11.26 -1.98
CA TYR A 20 11.75 9.91 -1.46
C TYR A 20 10.69 9.14 -2.25
N GLN A 21 9.55 9.76 -2.53
CA GLN A 21 8.50 9.17 -3.35
C GLN A 21 9.02 8.82 -4.76
N GLY A 22 9.88 9.65 -5.35
CA GLY A 22 10.55 9.34 -6.61
C GLY A 22 11.43 8.08 -6.54
N TRP A 23 12.22 7.92 -5.47
CA TRP A 23 13.04 6.72 -5.27
C TRP A 23 12.21 5.46 -5.06
N VAL A 24 11.19 5.53 -4.23
CA VAL A 24 10.25 4.42 -4.00
C VAL A 24 9.56 4.04 -5.30
N GLY A 25 9.08 5.03 -6.07
CA GLY A 25 8.43 4.79 -7.36
C GLY A 25 9.36 4.12 -8.38
N ALA A 26 10.63 4.52 -8.42
CA ALA A 26 11.63 3.89 -9.27
C ALA A 26 11.87 2.43 -8.86
N GLU A 27 12.01 2.15 -7.57
CA GLU A 27 12.24 0.80 -7.07
C GLU A 27 11.04 -0.13 -7.33
N LEU A 28 9.83 0.35 -7.08
CA LEU A 28 8.60 -0.40 -7.38
C LEU A 28 8.47 -0.71 -8.88
N SER A 29 8.86 0.24 -9.73
CA SER A 29 8.77 0.07 -11.18
C SER A 29 9.70 -1.03 -11.68
N LYS A 30 10.89 -1.23 -11.07
CA LYS A 30 11.82 -2.31 -11.41
C LYS A 30 11.21 -3.71 -11.29
N TYR A 31 10.30 -3.89 -10.34
CA TYR A 31 9.59 -5.16 -10.08
C TYR A 31 8.15 -5.16 -10.62
N GLY A 32 7.67 -4.02 -11.10
CA GLY A 32 6.32 -3.87 -11.63
C GLY A 32 5.25 -3.99 -10.55
N LEU A 33 5.55 -3.48 -9.36
CA LEU A 33 4.66 -3.44 -8.22
C LEU A 33 3.96 -2.08 -8.12
N ARG A 34 2.77 -2.08 -7.51
CA ARG A 34 2.14 -0.89 -6.97
C ARG A 34 2.42 -0.80 -5.48
N TYR A 35 2.37 0.39 -4.91
CA TYR A 35 2.64 0.60 -3.49
C TYR A 35 1.68 -0.21 -2.60
N ASP A 36 0.40 -0.27 -2.97
CA ASP A 36 -0.61 -1.08 -2.29
C ASP A 36 -0.29 -2.59 -2.27
N ASP A 37 0.50 -3.08 -3.24
CA ASP A 37 0.94 -4.48 -3.27
C ASP A 37 1.86 -4.84 -2.08
N LEU A 38 2.48 -3.84 -1.43
CA LEU A 38 3.33 -4.03 -0.25
C LEU A 38 2.54 -4.20 1.06
N LEU A 39 1.24 -3.90 1.06
CA LEU A 39 0.41 -4.00 2.26
C LEU A 39 0.14 -5.48 2.56
N ASP A 40 0.64 -5.95 3.70
CA ASP A 40 0.55 -7.35 4.15
C ASP A 40 -0.72 -7.58 4.99
N GLU A 41 -1.57 -8.48 4.50
CA GLU A 41 -2.84 -8.88 5.13
C GLU A 41 -2.66 -9.63 6.46
N THR A 42 -1.49 -10.24 6.69
CA THR A 42 -1.18 -10.95 7.94
C THR A 42 -0.71 -10.01 9.05
N MET A 43 -0.19 -8.84 8.68
CA MET A 43 0.30 -7.81 9.61
C MET A 43 -0.80 -6.80 9.94
N ASN A 44 -1.64 -6.44 8.97
CA ASN A 44 -2.80 -5.59 9.16
C ASN A 44 -4.08 -6.30 8.69
N LEU A 45 -4.96 -6.63 9.63
CA LEU A 45 -6.22 -7.34 9.34
C LEU A 45 -7.22 -6.48 8.56
N ASP A 46 -7.12 -5.16 8.66
CA ASP A 46 -7.94 -4.22 7.90
C ASP A 46 -7.60 -4.29 6.41
N VAL A 47 -6.33 -4.55 6.08
CA VAL A 47 -5.91 -4.83 4.69
C VAL A 47 -6.52 -6.15 4.22
N ALA A 48 -6.55 -7.19 5.07
CA ALA A 48 -7.19 -8.46 4.74
C ALA A 48 -8.69 -8.28 4.43
N GLU A 49 -9.37 -7.44 5.21
CA GLU A 49 -10.78 -7.11 4.97
C GLU A 49 -10.97 -6.28 3.70
N ALA A 50 -10.13 -5.26 3.48
CA ALA A 50 -10.17 -4.45 2.26
C ALA A 50 -9.95 -5.29 0.99
N LEU A 51 -9.03 -6.26 1.03
CA LEU A 51 -8.80 -7.21 -0.06
C LEU A 51 -10.02 -8.10 -0.34
N LYS A 52 -10.76 -8.52 0.69
CA LYS A 52 -12.00 -9.31 0.51
C LYS A 52 -13.11 -8.51 -0.18
N ARG A 53 -13.20 -7.20 0.09
CA ARG A 53 -14.19 -6.30 -0.51
C ARG A 53 -13.88 -5.92 -1.96
N LEU A 54 -12.61 -6.01 -2.37
CA LEU A 54 -12.22 -5.68 -3.74
C LEU A 54 -12.85 -6.62 -4.79
N PRO A 55 -13.11 -6.11 -6.01
CA PRO A 55 -13.50 -6.96 -7.14
C PRO A 55 -12.46 -8.06 -7.39
N GLN A 56 -12.95 -9.23 -7.80
CA GLN A 56 -12.08 -10.39 -8.08
C GLN A 56 -10.98 -10.05 -9.10
N GLU A 57 -11.31 -9.28 -10.14
CA GLU A 57 -10.35 -8.87 -11.18
C GLU A 57 -9.15 -8.10 -10.59
N GLU A 58 -9.37 -7.14 -9.69
CA GLU A 58 -8.28 -6.39 -9.06
C GLU A 58 -7.42 -7.27 -8.15
N ARG A 59 -8.04 -8.25 -7.45
CA ARG A 59 -7.30 -9.26 -6.69
C ARG A 59 -6.41 -10.12 -7.58
N ASP A 60 -6.92 -10.57 -8.71
CA ASP A 60 -6.17 -11.39 -9.66
C ASP A 60 -5.02 -10.60 -10.29
N LEU A 61 -5.25 -9.34 -10.65
CA LEU A 61 -4.21 -8.43 -11.14
C LEU A 61 -3.13 -8.17 -10.08
N ARG A 62 -3.50 -8.00 -8.80
CA ARG A 62 -2.54 -7.93 -7.68
C ARG A 62 -1.71 -9.21 -7.61
N MET A 63 -2.36 -10.38 -7.64
CA MET A 63 -1.68 -11.67 -7.55
C MET A 63 -0.68 -11.88 -8.70
N GLN A 64 -1.03 -11.47 -9.92
CA GLN A 64 -0.12 -11.52 -11.08
C GLN A 64 1.11 -10.63 -10.87
N ARG A 65 0.95 -9.40 -10.34
CA ARG A 65 2.07 -8.50 -10.04
C ARG A 65 2.99 -9.08 -8.97
N LEU A 66 2.42 -9.60 -7.89
CA LEU A 66 3.18 -10.23 -6.80
C LEU A 66 3.97 -11.45 -7.29
N LYS A 67 3.34 -12.36 -8.05
CA LYS A 67 4.01 -13.53 -8.65
C LYS A 67 5.16 -13.13 -9.56
N ARG A 68 4.95 -12.13 -10.43
CA ARG A 68 6.01 -11.58 -11.29
C ARG A 68 7.16 -11.01 -10.49
N ALA A 69 6.87 -10.21 -9.46
CA ALA A 69 7.90 -9.60 -8.63
C ALA A 69 8.72 -10.66 -7.89
N MET A 70 8.08 -11.71 -7.37
CA MET A 70 8.77 -12.84 -6.72
C MET A 70 9.67 -13.58 -7.71
N ASP A 71 9.20 -13.86 -8.92
CA ASP A 71 10.00 -14.51 -9.98
C ASP A 71 11.24 -13.68 -10.36
N LEU A 72 11.05 -12.38 -10.59
CA LEU A 72 12.13 -11.45 -10.89
C LEU A 72 13.15 -11.35 -9.75
N SER A 73 12.66 -11.26 -8.50
CA SER A 73 13.51 -11.25 -7.32
C SER A 73 14.33 -12.53 -7.19
N MET A 74 13.72 -13.69 -7.37
CA MET A 74 14.39 -14.99 -7.33
C MET A 74 15.48 -15.10 -8.40
N LYS A 75 15.23 -14.55 -9.59
CA LYS A 75 16.18 -14.55 -10.71
C LYS A 75 17.25 -13.47 -10.61
N HIS A 76 17.16 -12.55 -9.65
CA HIS A 76 17.99 -11.35 -9.56
C HIS A 76 18.00 -10.52 -10.87
N VAL A 77 16.84 -10.42 -11.53
CA VAL A 77 16.64 -9.61 -12.74
C VAL A 77 15.49 -8.64 -12.54
N TYR A 78 15.45 -7.57 -13.34
CA TYR A 78 14.41 -6.55 -13.29
C TYR A 78 13.57 -6.57 -14.57
N LEU A 79 12.41 -5.89 -14.56
CA LEU A 79 11.70 -5.61 -15.81
C LEU A 79 12.60 -4.80 -16.75
N ASP A 80 12.37 -4.96 -18.05
CA ASP A 80 13.03 -4.12 -19.04
C ASP A 80 12.64 -2.63 -18.88
N ALA A 81 13.46 -1.74 -19.44
CA ALA A 81 13.27 -0.30 -19.29
C ALA A 81 11.96 0.22 -19.93
N GLU A 82 11.42 -0.48 -20.93
CA GLU A 82 10.17 -0.07 -21.60
C GLU A 82 8.95 -0.40 -20.75
N MET A 83 8.93 -1.59 -20.16
CA MET A 83 7.91 -2.05 -19.23
C MET A 83 7.97 -1.27 -17.92
N GLN A 84 9.16 -0.91 -17.43
CA GLN A 84 9.30 -0.04 -16.25
C GLN A 84 8.59 1.31 -16.46
N LYS A 85 8.73 1.92 -17.64
CA LYS A 85 8.04 3.20 -17.97
C LYS A 85 6.52 3.09 -18.01
N LYS A 86 5.98 1.90 -18.26
CA LYS A 86 4.54 1.62 -18.28
C LYS A 86 3.95 1.37 -16.88
N GLN A 87 4.80 1.22 -15.85
CA GLN A 87 4.32 0.95 -14.50
C GLN A 87 3.67 2.18 -13.87
N THR A 88 2.66 1.94 -13.03
CA THR A 88 1.92 2.98 -12.31
C THR A 88 2.00 2.73 -10.80
N PRO A 89 3.17 2.95 -10.16
CA PRO A 89 3.41 2.49 -8.79
C PRO A 89 2.48 3.14 -7.75
N PHE A 90 2.01 4.37 -8.01
CA PHE A 90 1.10 5.12 -7.12
C PHE A 90 -0.36 5.13 -7.61
N LYS A 91 -0.77 4.15 -8.43
CA LYS A 91 -2.19 3.94 -8.74
C LYS A 91 -2.83 3.14 -7.60
N TRP A 92 -3.40 3.87 -6.64
CA TRP A 92 -4.06 3.33 -5.46
C TRP A 92 -5.32 2.54 -5.84
N TYR A 93 -5.46 1.34 -5.30
CA TYR A 93 -6.63 0.48 -5.49
C TYR A 93 -7.13 -0.14 -4.18
N ILE A 94 -6.26 -0.37 -3.19
CA ILE A 94 -6.65 -0.83 -1.84
C ILE A 94 -6.98 0.36 -0.95
N LYS A 95 -6.19 1.42 -1.03
CA LYS A 95 -6.30 2.57 -0.13
C LYS A 95 -7.72 3.11 0.08
N PRO A 96 -8.56 3.32 -0.96
CA PRO A 96 -9.92 3.83 -0.75
C PRO A 96 -10.80 2.89 0.08
N VAL A 97 -10.67 1.57 -0.14
CA VAL A 97 -11.43 0.54 0.59
C VAL A 97 -10.88 0.39 2.01
N LEU A 98 -9.56 0.52 2.18
CA LEU A 98 -8.92 0.46 3.49
C LEU A 98 -9.38 1.64 4.38
N GLU A 99 -9.46 2.85 3.83
CA GLU A 99 -9.94 4.03 4.56
C GLU A 99 -11.40 3.85 5.02
N GLU A 100 -12.24 3.20 4.21
CA GLU A 100 -13.62 2.85 4.58
C GLU A 100 -13.66 1.83 5.72
N VAL A 101 -12.85 0.77 5.64
CA VAL A 101 -12.75 -0.26 6.68
C VAL A 101 -12.25 0.32 8.01
N GLU A 102 -11.21 1.16 7.96
CA GLU A 102 -10.67 1.84 9.15
C GLU A 102 -11.70 2.77 9.79
N ALA A 103 -12.47 3.52 8.98
CA ALA A 103 -13.53 4.39 9.47
C ALA A 103 -14.67 3.60 10.15
N GLU A 104 -15.13 2.50 9.56
CA GLU A 104 -16.14 1.61 10.16
C GLU A 104 -15.65 1.00 11.48
N ARG A 105 -14.37 0.62 11.52
CA ARG A 105 -13.73 0.06 12.72
C ARG A 105 -13.69 1.08 13.85
N ASP A 106 -13.30 2.32 13.53
CA ASP A 106 -13.20 3.41 14.49
C ASP A 106 -14.60 3.84 15.00
N GLU A 107 -15.62 3.82 14.13
CA GLU A 107 -17.01 4.03 14.53
C GLU A 107 -17.48 2.94 15.51
N ARG A 108 -17.24 1.66 15.22
CA ARG A 108 -17.59 0.55 16.12
C ARG A 108 -16.89 0.64 17.46
N ALA A 109 -15.62 1.04 17.46
CA ALA A 109 -14.86 1.27 18.69
C ALA A 109 -15.48 2.40 19.52
N ALA A 110 -15.90 3.50 18.88
CA ALA A 110 -16.59 4.62 19.56
C ALA A 110 -17.97 4.23 20.11
N LEU A 111 -18.69 3.33 19.42
CA LEU A 111 -19.99 2.80 19.87
C LEU A 111 -19.86 1.68 20.93
N GLY A 112 -18.65 1.18 21.19
CA GLY A 112 -18.39 0.10 22.16
C GLY A 112 -18.82 -1.29 21.70
N THR A 113 -19.04 -1.51 20.40
CA THR A 113 -19.53 -2.78 19.83
C THR A 113 -18.44 -3.81 19.55
N GLY A 114 -17.18 -3.49 19.87
CA GLY A 114 -16.02 -4.38 19.68
C GLY A 114 -15.46 -4.38 18.25
N GLN A 115 -14.40 -5.15 18.04
CA GLN A 115 -13.72 -5.29 16.74
C GLN A 115 -14.34 -6.42 15.90
N PRO A 116 -14.53 -6.24 14.59
CA PRO A 116 -15.14 -7.26 13.72
C PRO A 116 -14.26 -8.52 13.54
N TYR A 117 -12.95 -8.36 13.65
CA TYR A 117 -11.97 -9.43 13.55
C TYR A 117 -10.85 -9.18 14.56
N ASN A 118 -10.24 -10.26 15.05
CA ASN A 118 -9.14 -10.20 16.00
C ASN A 118 -7.97 -11.05 15.51
N ARG A 119 -6.75 -10.59 15.81
CA ARG A 119 -5.54 -11.36 15.52
C ARG A 119 -5.49 -12.58 16.43
N GLN A 120 -5.23 -13.74 15.86
CA GLN A 120 -4.99 -14.95 16.65
C GLN A 120 -3.65 -14.80 17.40
N ILE A 121 -3.65 -15.17 18.68
CA ILE A 121 -2.43 -15.22 19.49
C ILE A 121 -1.68 -16.49 19.08
N PRO A 122 -0.40 -16.40 18.65
CA PRO A 122 0.38 -17.55 18.23
C PRO A 122 0.64 -18.53 19.38
#